data_AF-A0A9P9YUY2-F1
#
_entry.id   AF-A0A9P9YUY2-F1
#
_cell.length_a   1.000
_cell.length_b   1.000
_cell.length_c   1.000
_cell.angle_alpha   90.00
_cell.angle_beta   90.00
_cell.angle_gamma   90.00
#
_symmetry.space_group_name_H-M   'P 1'
#
loop_
_entity.id
_entity.type
_entity.pdbx_description
1 polymer ?
#
loop_
_entity_poly.entity_id
_entity_poly.type
_entity_poly.pdbx_seq_one_letter_code
_entity_poly.pdbx_strand_id
1 'polypeptide(L)' 'MELMETNSPDLVKDQPDADNIKMFVGQIPKTWDETRLRQMFEQFGPVHTLNVLRDKVTSISRGES' A
#
# COMPACT_ATOMS: atom_id res chain seq x y z
N MET A 1 -30.19 36.83 8.92
CA MET A 1 -30.88 35.58 9.31
C MET A 1 -30.74 34.64 8.13
N GLU A 2 -30.58 33.33 8.39
CA GLU A 2 -30.25 32.23 7.45
C GLU A 2 -28.79 32.19 6.95
N LEU A 3 -27.97 31.13 7.09
CA LEU A 3 -28.11 29.78 7.69
C LEU A 3 -26.74 29.32 8.23
N MET A 4 -26.75 28.57 9.34
CA MET A 4 -25.64 27.71 9.75
C MET A 4 -25.54 26.55 8.74
N GLU A 5 -24.51 26.56 7.90
CA GLU A 5 -24.10 25.35 7.19
C GLU A 5 -23.29 24.49 8.15
N THR A 6 -23.88 23.35 8.52
CA THR A 6 -23.39 22.36 9.46
C THR A 6 -22.01 21.86 9.03
N ASN A 7 -20.98 22.30 9.75
CA ASN A 7 -19.64 21.74 9.65
C ASN A 7 -19.65 20.37 10.34
N SER A 8 -20.02 19.32 9.61
CA SER A 8 -19.92 17.92 10.02
C SER A 8 -18.54 17.38 9.61
N PRO A 9 -17.60 17.12 10.55
CA PRO A 9 -16.20 16.85 10.25
C PRO A 9 -15.83 15.35 10.24
N ASP A 10 -16.70 14.45 9.78
CA ASP A 10 -16.49 13.00 9.99
C ASP A 10 -16.59 12.11 8.74
N LEU A 11 -16.60 12.69 7.53
CA LEU A 11 -16.51 11.90 6.29
C LEU A 11 -15.44 12.47 5.34
N VAL A 12 -14.20 12.59 5.82
CA VAL A 12 -13.02 12.52 4.94
C VAL A 12 -13.00 11.10 4.38
N LYS A 13 -13.70 10.94 3.26
CA LYS A 13 -13.76 9.75 2.45
C LYS A 13 -12.34 9.27 2.19
N ASP A 14 -12.12 8.00 2.52
CA ASP A 14 -11.10 7.09 1.99
C ASP A 14 -11.09 7.15 0.46
N GLN A 15 -10.56 8.23 -0.08
CA GLN A 15 -10.40 8.47 -1.50
C GLN A 15 -8.96 8.92 -1.65
N PRO A 16 -8.14 8.19 -2.43
CA PRO A 16 -6.78 8.61 -2.60
C PRO A 16 -6.79 9.99 -3.26
N ASP A 17 -6.35 11.02 -2.54
CA ASP A 17 -6.12 12.35 -3.10
C ASP A 17 -5.29 12.22 -4.39
N ALA A 18 -5.39 13.19 -5.29
CA ALA A 18 -4.55 13.24 -6.50
C ALA A 18 -3.04 13.21 -6.18
N ASP A 19 -2.67 13.40 -4.91
CA ASP A 19 -1.34 13.25 -4.33
C ASP A 19 -1.00 11.81 -3.87
N ASN A 20 -1.79 10.79 -4.19
CA ASN A 20 -1.44 9.41 -3.85
C ASN A 20 -0.23 8.94 -4.67
N ILE A 21 0.94 9.03 -4.03
CA ILE A 21 2.21 8.60 -4.60
C ILE A 21 2.29 7.08 -4.56
N LYS A 22 2.25 6.47 -5.74
CA LYS A 22 2.53 5.03 -5.90
C LYS A 22 4.04 4.80 -5.98
N MET A 23 4.57 3.98 -5.07
CA MET A 23 5.98 3.60 -5.04
C MET A 23 6.15 2.11 -5.32
N PHE A 24 7.18 1.77 -6.10
CA PHE A 24 7.61 0.38 -6.31
C PHE A 24 8.95 0.18 -5.60
N VAL A 25 8.99 -0.79 -4.68
CA VAL A 25 10.18 -1.09 -3.89
C VAL A 25 10.68 -2.49 -4.25
N GLY A 26 11.85 -2.56 -4.87
CA GLY A 26 12.52 -3.82 -5.19
C GLY A 26 13.44 -4.30 -4.07
N GLN A 27 14.08 -5.46 -4.28
CA GLN A 27 15.06 -6.04 -3.33
C GLN A 27 14.52 -6.30 -1.92
N ILE A 28 13.21 -6.51 -1.79
CA ILE A 28 12.63 -6.92 -0.52
C ILE A 28 13.01 -8.39 -0.22
N PRO A 29 13.57 -8.69 0.96
CA PRO A 29 13.87 -10.06 1.34
C PRO A 29 12.61 -10.95 1.31
N LYS A 30 12.73 -12.19 0.84
CA LYS A 30 11.60 -13.15 0.81
C LYS A 30 11.03 -13.47 2.19
N THR A 31 11.81 -13.25 3.23
CA THR A 31 11.42 -13.43 4.64
C THR A 31 10.59 -12.27 5.18
N TRP A 32 10.39 -11.20 4.42
CA TRP A 32 9.62 -10.04 4.85
C TRP A 32 8.17 -10.15 4.37
N ASP A 33 7.27 -9.91 5.30
CA ASP A 33 5.83 -9.90 5.08
C ASP A 33 5.27 -8.48 5.04
N GLU A 34 4.06 -8.37 4.52
CA GLU A 34 3.32 -7.11 4.36
C GLU A 34 3.21 -6.32 5.66
N THR A 35 2.99 -6.99 6.80
CA THR A 35 2.93 -6.37 8.13
C THR A 35 4.22 -5.63 8.48
N ARG A 36 5.37 -6.26 8.24
CA ARG A 36 6.68 -5.67 8.56
C ARG A 36 6.97 -4.48 7.66
N LEU A 37 6.66 -4.60 6.37
CA LEU A 37 6.84 -3.51 5.40
C LEU A 37 5.93 -2.34 5.74
N ARG A 38 4.65 -2.60 6.05
CA ARG A 38 3.68 -1.59 6.48
C ARG A 38 4.21 -0.83 7.68
N GLN A 39 4.61 -1.52 8.76
CA GLN A 39 5.14 -0.87 9.96
C GLN A 39 6.36 0.01 9.66
N MET A 40 7.23 -0.41 8.74
CA MET A 40 8.36 0.42 8.31
C MET A 40 7.90 1.68 7.57
N PHE A 41 6.99 1.53 6.61
CA PHE A 41 6.51 2.64 5.77
C PHE A 41 5.57 3.59 6.51
N GLU A 42 4.81 3.11 7.50
CA GLU A 42 3.92 3.92 8.34
C GLU A 42 4.64 5.03 9.10
N GLN A 43 5.94 4.87 9.34
CA GLN A 43 6.78 5.92 9.96
C GLN A 43 6.97 7.14 9.05
N PHE A 44 6.85 6.97 7.73
CA PHE A 44 6.99 8.05 6.75
C PHE A 44 5.66 8.65 6.33
N GLY A 45 4.54 7.98 6.63
CA GLY A 45 3.20 8.43 6.32
C GLY A 45 2.19 7.28 6.29
N PRO A 46 0.89 7.58 6.26
CA PRO A 46 -0.16 6.56 6.23
C PRO A 46 -0.05 5.68 4.98
N VAL A 47 -0.04 4.35 5.19
CA VAL A 47 0.00 3.37 4.10
C VAL A 47 -1.42 2.91 3.78
N HIS A 48 -2.01 3.47 2.72
CA HIS A 48 -3.34 3.09 2.25
C HIS A 48 -3.34 1.66 1.68
N THR A 49 -2.51 1.42 0.66
CA THR A 49 -2.44 0.13 -0.03
C THR A 49 -1.00 -0.37 -0.07
N LEU A 50 -0.80 -1.63 0.30
CA LEU A 50 0.49 -2.32 0.23
C LEU A 50 0.27 -3.69 -0.42
N ASN A 51 1.07 -4.02 -1.42
CA ASN A 51 1.00 -5.30 -2.12
C ASN A 51 2.41 -5.82 -2.36
N VAL A 52 2.72 -7.00 -1.83
CA VAL A 52 4.04 -7.62 -2.00
C VAL A 52 4.02 -8.55 -3.19
N LEU A 53 4.72 -8.16 -4.26
CA LEU A 53 4.89 -9.01 -5.42
C LEU A 53 5.90 -10.11 -5.07
N ARG A 54 5.39 -11.32 -4.89
CA ARG A 54 6.20 -12.53 -4.71
C ARG A 54 6.23 -13.26 -6.03
N ASP A 55 7.39 -13.31 -6.67
CA ASP A 55 7.60 -14.25 -7.76
C ASP A 55 7.42 -15.66 -7.19
N LYS A 56 6.32 -16.32 -7.59
CA LYS A 56 6.21 -17.76 -7.42
C LYS A 56 7.34 -18.32 -8.25
N VAL A 57 8.47 -18.64 -7.62
CA VAL A 57 9.62 -19.27 -8.25
C VAL A 57 9.08 -20.43 -9.09
N THR A 58 8.96 -20.09 -10.35
CA THR A 58 9.03 -20.90 -11.53
C THR A 58 8.93 -22.40 -11.29
N SER A 59 7.82 -22.99 -11.76
CA SER A 59 7.90 -24.30 -12.41
C SER A 59 8.74 -24.16 -13.70
N ILE A 60 10.01 -23.77 -13.59
CA ILE A 60 11.02 -24.21 -14.53
C ILE A 60 11.12 -25.70 -14.22
N SER A 61 10.30 -26.48 -14.92
CA SER A 61 10.62 -27.88 -15.15
C SER A 61 11.96 -27.86 -15.85
N ARG A 62 13.05 -28.05 -15.09
CA ARG A 62 14.35 -28.44 -15.62
C ARG A 62 14.19 -29.86 -16.16
N GLY A 63 13.54 -29.98 -17.31
CA GLY A 63 13.66 -31.14 -18.18
C GLY A 63 14.78 -30.82 -19.16
N GLU A 64 16.01 -31.07 -18.76
CA GLU A 64 17.10 -31.29 -19.71
C GLU A 64 16.70 -32.54 -20.51
N SER A 65 16.52 -32.38 -21.82
CA SER A 65 16.45 -33.48 -22.78
C SER A 65 17.75 -33.55 -23.57
#